data_AF-A0A818V9G5-F1
#
_entry.id   AF-A0A818V9G5-F1
#
_cell.length_a   1.000
_cell.length_b   1.000
_cell.length_c   1.000
_cell.angle_alpha   90.00
_cell.angle_beta   90.00
_cell.angle_gamma   90.00
#
_symmetry.space_group_name_H-M   'P 1'
#
loop_
_entity.id
_entity.type
_entity.pdbx_description
1 polymer ?
#
loop_
_entity_poly.entity_id
_entity_poly.type
_entity_poly.pdbx_seq_one_letter_code
_entity_poly.pdbx_strand_id
1 'polypeptide(L)'
;MDKLCIRSYIKTRWLLGLTAAQVHDELIAGYRPGAVSYSTVTNRIKLHFQTHMFQVKRRLSNTESSKEETKKYRTTYDDKKIINCFENLSNELFYEIFDYLEGCDLFKAFSNLNSRFQAMVTSSSLRLKIDLRFHPEVILQYCSTCVVVPNKHRST
;
A
#
# COMPACT_ATOMS: atom_id res chain seq x y z
N MET A 1 1.95 -23.89 -19.32
CA MET A 1 1.28 -22.59 -19.15
C MET A 1 2.27 -21.49 -19.48
N ASP A 2 1.90 -20.51 -20.31
CA ASP A 2 2.82 -19.45 -20.68
C ASP A 2 3.17 -18.52 -19.52
N LYS A 3 4.43 -18.11 -19.44
CA LYS A 3 4.94 -17.16 -18.42
C LYS A 3 4.15 -15.84 -18.41
N LEU A 4 3.57 -15.46 -19.56
CA LEU A 4 2.69 -14.30 -19.72
C LEU A 4 1.35 -14.49 -19.00
N CYS A 5 0.78 -15.69 -19.06
CA CYS A 5 -0.50 -16.01 -18.43
C CYS A 5 -0.38 -16.01 -16.89
N ILE A 6 0.69 -16.61 -16.35
CA ILE A 6 0.99 -16.58 -14.91
C ILE A 6 1.21 -15.14 -14.42
N ARG A 7 1.90 -14.31 -15.20
CA ARG A 7 2.14 -12.90 -14.85
C ARG A 7 0.84 -12.11 -14.78
N SER A 8 -0.03 -12.23 -15.79
CA SER A 8 -1.34 -11.55 -15.79
C SER A 8 -2.22 -12.05 -14.65
N TYR A 9 -2.21 -13.37 -14.37
CA TYR A 9 -2.97 -13.96 -13.27
C TYR A 9 -2.56 -13.39 -11.91
N ILE A 10 -1.26 -13.41 -11.59
CA ILE A 10 -0.71 -12.87 -10.34
C ILE A 10 -1.08 -11.39 -10.19
N LYS A 11 -0.97 -10.61 -11.28
CA LYS A 11 -1.35 -9.20 -11.27
C LYS A 11 -2.84 -9.01 -10.97
N THR A 12 -3.73 -9.72 -11.66
CA THR A 12 -5.17 -9.58 -11.47
C THR A 12 -5.58 -9.97 -10.05
N ARG A 13 -5.08 -11.10 -9.54
CA ARG A 13 -5.41 -11.54 -8.18
C ARG A 13 -4.88 -10.60 -7.11
N TRP A 14 -3.67 -10.07 -7.27
CA TRP A 14 -3.16 -9.06 -6.37
C TRP A 14 -3.99 -7.75 -6.39
N LEU A 15 -4.44 -7.31 -7.57
CA LEU A 15 -5.34 -6.16 -7.71
C LEU A 15 -6.72 -6.40 -7.09
N LEU A 16 -7.15 -7.65 -6.94
CA LEU A 16 -8.36 -8.04 -6.23
C LEU A 16 -8.17 -8.15 -4.71
N GLY A 17 -6.99 -7.81 -4.19
CA GLY A 17 -6.68 -7.80 -2.77
C GLY A 17 -6.16 -9.13 -2.21
N LEU A 18 -5.82 -10.11 -3.07
CA LEU A 18 -5.28 -11.38 -2.58
C LEU A 18 -3.81 -11.23 -2.17
N THR A 19 -3.48 -11.86 -1.04
CA THR A 19 -2.11 -11.97 -0.53
C THR A 19 -1.25 -12.90 -1.39
N ALA A 20 0.07 -12.75 -1.32
CA ALA A 20 0.99 -13.61 -2.06
C ALA A 20 0.82 -15.11 -1.74
N ALA A 21 0.43 -15.44 -0.50
CA ALA A 21 0.17 -16.80 -0.07
C ALA A 21 -1.09 -17.35 -0.75
N GLN A 22 -2.20 -16.61 -0.71
CA GLN A 22 -3.44 -17.00 -1.38
C GLN A 22 -3.26 -17.18 -2.88
N VAL A 23 -2.54 -16.26 -3.54
CA VAL A 23 -2.24 -16.36 -4.98
C VAL A 23 -1.37 -17.59 -5.27
N HIS A 24 -0.41 -17.91 -4.40
CA HIS A 24 0.43 -19.09 -4.54
C HIS A 24 -0.34 -20.39 -4.34
N ASP A 25 -1.20 -20.44 -3.33
CA ASP A 25 -2.02 -21.62 -3.03
C ASP A 25 -3.07 -21.87 -4.14
N GLU A 26 -3.67 -20.82 -4.70
CA GLU A 26 -4.52 -20.94 -5.90
C GLU A 26 -3.74 -21.47 -7.10
N LEU A 27 -2.49 -21.02 -7.28
CA LEU A 27 -1.65 -21.50 -8.37
C LEU A 27 -1.24 -22.96 -8.16
N ILE A 28 -1.03 -23.42 -6.93
CA ILE A 28 -0.73 -24.84 -6.64
C ILE A 28 -2.01 -25.70 -6.70
N ALA A 29 -3.17 -25.16 -6.36
CA ALA A 29 -4.44 -25.87 -6.47
C ALA A 29 -4.87 -26.03 -7.93
N GLY A 30 -4.66 -24.99 -8.74
CA GLY A 30 -5.00 -24.98 -10.17
C GLY A 30 -3.92 -25.59 -11.08
N TYR A 31 -2.66 -25.65 -10.63
CA TYR A 31 -1.53 -26.18 -11.39
C TYR A 31 -0.70 -27.17 -10.57
N ARG A 32 -0.11 -28.16 -11.24
CA ARG A 32 0.72 -29.18 -10.61
C ARG A 32 1.69 -28.58 -9.56
N PRO A 33 1.86 -29.23 -8.39
CA PRO A 33 2.84 -28.82 -7.38
C PRO A 33 4.22 -28.55 -8.01
N GLY A 34 4.78 -27.37 -7.74
CA GLY A 34 6.06 -26.93 -8.30
C GLY A 34 5.99 -26.10 -9.59
N ALA A 35 4.80 -25.82 -10.13
CA ALA A 35 4.64 -24.97 -11.31
C ALA A 35 5.14 -23.52 -11.10
N VAL A 36 4.98 -22.97 -9.90
CA VAL A 36 5.41 -21.62 -9.52
C VAL A 36 5.88 -21.64 -8.07
N SER A 37 7.06 -21.09 -7.78
CA SER A 37 7.53 -20.94 -6.40
C SER A 37 6.89 -19.73 -5.72
N TYR A 38 6.71 -19.80 -4.40
CA TYR A 38 6.26 -18.65 -3.60
C TYR A 38 7.13 -17.40 -3.82
N SER A 39 8.46 -17.59 -3.91
CA SER A 39 9.41 -16.51 -4.22
C SER A 39 9.14 -15.86 -5.58
N THR A 40 8.63 -16.60 -6.56
CA THR A 40 8.25 -16.05 -7.87
C THR A 40 7.02 -15.17 -7.76
N VAL A 41 6.04 -15.57 -6.96
CA VAL A 41 4.81 -14.80 -6.73
C VAL A 41 5.13 -13.48 -6.00
N THR A 42 5.89 -13.55 -4.91
CA THR A 42 6.26 -12.37 -4.11
C THR A 42 7.12 -11.39 -4.89
N ASN A 43 8.13 -11.87 -5.64
CA ASN A 43 8.97 -11.01 -6.48
C ASN A 43 8.15 -10.30 -7.57
N ARG A 44 7.15 -10.96 -8.15
CA ARG A 44 6.28 -10.35 -9.16
C ARG A 44 5.35 -9.30 -8.59
N ILE A 45 4.75 -9.56 -7.43
CA ILE A 45 3.94 -8.57 -6.72
C ILE A 45 4.79 -7.35 -6.36
N LYS A 46 5.99 -7.57 -5.79
CA LYS A 46 6.93 -6.51 -5.44
C LYS A 46 7.32 -5.66 -6.66
N LEU A 47 7.67 -6.29 -7.78
CA LEU A 47 8.00 -5.59 -9.01
C LEU A 47 6.81 -4.80 -9.56
N HIS A 48 5.60 -5.35 -9.46
CA HIS A 48 4.41 -4.66 -9.91
C HIS A 48 4.11 -3.43 -9.07
N PHE A 49 4.19 -3.54 -7.75
CA PHE A 49 4.05 -2.42 -6.82
C PHE A 49 5.10 -1.33 -7.09
N GLN A 50 6.38 -1.70 -7.24
CA GLN A 50 7.45 -0.75 -7.56
C GLN A 50 7.20 -0.03 -8.89
N THR A 51 6.77 -0.76 -9.92
CA THR A 51 6.46 -0.18 -11.23
C THR A 51 5.28 0.78 -11.13
N HIS A 52 4.23 0.41 -10.40
CA HIS A 52 3.07 1.26 -10.18
C HIS A 52 3.45 2.53 -9.42
N MET A 53 4.17 2.41 -8.31
CA MET A 53 4.67 3.54 -7.53
C MET A 53 5.57 4.47 -8.36
N PHE A 54 6.40 3.93 -9.25
CA PHE A 54 7.21 4.73 -10.16
C PHE A 54 6.36 5.50 -11.17
N GLN A 55 5.31 4.87 -11.71
CA GLN A 55 4.38 5.55 -12.62
C GLN A 55 3.57 6.64 -11.91
N VAL A 56 3.13 6.40 -10.68
CA VAL A 56 2.45 7.40 -9.84
C VAL A 56 3.38 8.60 -9.57
N LYS A 57 4.63 8.35 -9.15
CA LYS A 57 5.64 9.41 -8.97
C LYS A 57 5.82 10.25 -10.23
N ARG A 58 5.94 9.61 -11.40
CA ARG A 58 6.08 10.32 -12.69
C ARG A 58 4.86 11.16 -13.04
N ARG A 59 3.65 10.67 -12.76
CA ARG A 59 2.40 11.41 -13.01
C ARG A 59 2.26 12.62 -12.11
N LEU A 60 2.67 12.51 -10.84
CA LEU A 60 2.72 13.64 -9.92
C LEU A 60 3.68 14.73 -10.44
N SER A 61 4.90 14.36 -10.85
CA SER A 61 5.87 15.29 -11.45
C SER A 61 5.37 15.96 -12.74
N ASN A 62 4.63 15.23 -13.59
CA ASN A 62 4.11 15.78 -14.85
C ASN A 62 2.85 16.64 -14.67
N THR A 63 2.04 16.36 -13.64
CA THR A 63 0.83 17.13 -13.33
C THR A 63 1.18 18.47 -12.67
N GLU A 64 2.35 18.57 -12.04
CA GLU A 64 2.92 19.85 -11.59
C GLU A 64 3.32 20.75 -12.78
N SER A 65 3.78 20.16 -13.90
CA SER A 65 4.14 20.90 -15.12
C SER A 65 2.92 21.43 -15.89
N SER A 66 1.76 20.76 -15.87
CA SER A 66 0.54 21.23 -16.55
C SER A 66 -0.28 22.25 -15.75
N LYS A 67 0.02 22.45 -14.46
CA LYS A 67 -0.59 23.49 -13.62
C LYS A 67 0.17 24.83 -13.66
N GLU A 68 1.35 24.88 -14.28
CA GLU A 68 2.16 26.12 -14.41
C GLU A 68 1.66 27.07 -15.53
N GLU A 69 0.84 26.62 -16.49
CA GLU A 69 0.41 27.49 -17.61
C GLU A 69 -0.82 28.38 -17.34
N THR A 70 -1.53 28.22 -16.20
CA THR A 70 -2.75 29.02 -15.91
C THR A 70 -2.72 29.85 -14.63
N LYS A 71 -1.56 30.08 -14.01
CA LYS A 71 -1.43 31.07 -12.91
C LYS A 71 -0.37 32.13 -13.20
N LYS A 72 -0.68 32.96 -14.20
CA LYS A 72 -0.13 34.30 -14.33
C LYS A 72 -0.78 35.19 -13.26
N TYR A 73 0.04 35.87 -12.45
CA TYR A 73 -0.29 36.90 -11.44
C TYR A 73 -0.76 36.44 -10.04
N ARG A 74 0.18 36.20 -9.12
CA ARG A 74 0.53 37.11 -7.99
C ARG A 74 1.47 36.39 -6.99
N THR A 75 2.63 37.01 -6.82
CA THR A 75 3.63 36.93 -5.73
C THR A 75 3.06 36.50 -4.37
N THR A 76 3.73 35.70 -3.54
CA THR A 76 5.08 35.85 -2.96
C THR A 76 5.65 34.50 -2.48
N TYR A 77 6.97 34.38 -2.47
CA TYR A 77 7.81 33.34 -1.85
C TYR A 77 7.13 32.49 -0.75
N ASP A 78 6.96 31.20 -1.02
CA ASP A 78 7.30 30.15 -0.04
C ASP A 78 7.57 28.81 -0.77
N ASP A 79 8.64 28.16 -0.36
CA ASP A 79 9.25 26.90 -0.82
C ASP A 79 8.56 26.11 -1.95
N LYS A 80 9.22 26.08 -3.11
CA LYS A 80 9.13 24.93 -4.05
C LYS A 80 9.81 23.74 -3.36
N LYS A 81 9.12 23.12 -2.40
CA LYS A 81 9.62 22.04 -1.55
C LYS A 81 9.98 20.84 -2.45
N ILE A 82 11.24 20.75 -2.82
CA ILE A 82 11.76 19.61 -3.58
C ILE A 82 11.54 18.36 -2.71
N ILE A 83 10.65 17.48 -3.13
CA ILE A 83 10.34 16.23 -2.42
C ILE A 83 11.51 15.27 -2.63
N ASN A 84 12.60 15.48 -1.90
CA ASN A 84 13.82 14.67 -1.98
C ASN A 84 13.70 13.33 -1.24
N CYS A 85 12.73 13.23 -0.32
CA CYS A 85 12.56 12.09 0.56
C CYS A 85 11.08 11.67 0.61
N PHE A 86 10.82 10.37 0.76
CA PHE A 86 9.47 9.82 0.89
C PHE A 86 8.69 10.48 2.03
N GLU A 87 9.37 10.82 3.12
CA GLU A 87 8.77 11.49 4.27
C GLU A 87 8.28 12.91 3.96
N ASN A 88 8.73 13.56 2.89
CA ASN A 88 8.30 14.92 2.54
C ASN A 88 6.94 14.97 1.81
N LEU A 89 6.35 13.82 1.47
CA LEU A 89 5.01 13.74 0.87
C LEU A 89 3.96 14.32 1.82
N SER A 90 2.84 14.81 1.29
CA SER A 90 1.71 15.32 2.08
C SER A 90 0.98 14.18 2.80
N ASN A 91 0.27 14.50 3.88
CA ASN A 91 -0.57 13.52 4.59
C ASN A 91 -1.66 12.95 3.68
N GLU A 92 -2.19 13.75 2.75
CA GLU A 92 -3.19 13.32 1.75
C GLU A 92 -2.69 12.14 0.91
N LEU A 93 -1.46 12.22 0.39
CA LEU A 93 -0.85 11.13 -0.37
C LEU A 93 -0.62 9.89 0.49
N PHE A 94 -0.32 10.06 1.79
CA PHE A 94 -0.21 8.93 2.70
C PHE A 94 -1.56 8.27 2.97
N TYR A 95 -2.64 9.05 3.14
CA TYR A 95 -3.98 8.48 3.26
C TYR A 95 -4.40 7.70 2.02
N GLU A 96 -4.08 8.22 0.82
CA GLU A 96 -4.27 7.45 -0.41
C GLU A 96 -3.49 6.13 -0.40
N ILE A 97 -2.23 6.12 0.05
CA ILE A 97 -1.43 4.88 0.17
C ILE A 97 -2.07 3.94 1.21
N PHE A 98 -2.53 4.48 2.34
CA PHE A 98 -3.11 3.70 3.44
C PHE A 98 -4.40 2.99 3.03
N ASP A 99 -5.18 3.57 2.12
CA ASP A 99 -6.39 2.93 1.58
C ASP A 99 -6.12 1.63 0.81
N TYR A 100 -4.88 1.41 0.34
CA TYR A 100 -4.45 0.16 -0.31
C TYR A 100 -3.89 -0.87 0.66
N LEU A 101 -3.68 -0.52 1.93
CA LEU A 101 -3.11 -1.40 2.95
C LEU A 101 -4.19 -1.89 3.92
N GLU A 102 -4.05 -3.13 4.37
CA GLU A 102 -4.84 -3.62 5.50
C GLU A 102 -4.36 -2.96 6.80
N GLY A 103 -5.27 -2.77 7.75
CA GLY A 103 -5.02 -2.05 8.99
C GLY A 103 -3.87 -2.65 9.80
N CYS A 104 -3.74 -3.98 9.84
CA CYS A 104 -2.66 -4.64 10.54
C CYS A 104 -1.29 -4.39 9.87
N ASP A 105 -1.21 -4.52 8.55
CA ASP A 105 0.01 -4.24 7.78
C ASP A 105 0.40 -2.77 7.87
N LEU A 106 -0.60 -1.89 7.83
CA LEU A 106 -0.41 -0.46 7.98
C LEU A 106 0.20 -0.11 9.34
N PHE A 107 -0.39 -0.60 10.43
CA PHE A 107 0.14 -0.34 11.77
C PHE A 107 1.55 -0.91 11.91
N LYS A 108 1.77 -2.16 11.49
CA LYS A 108 3.08 -2.80 11.57
C LYS A 108 4.15 -2.04 10.78
N ALA A 109 3.81 -1.52 9.61
CA ALA A 109 4.76 -0.83 8.74
C ALA A 109 5.00 0.63 9.14
N PHE A 110 4.00 1.34 9.67
CA PHE A 110 4.06 2.80 9.84
C PHE A 110 3.97 3.29 11.29
N SER A 111 3.54 2.48 12.26
CA SER A 111 3.38 2.94 13.66
C SER A 111 4.70 3.29 14.34
N ASN A 112 5.81 2.67 13.91
CA ASN A 112 7.11 2.79 14.56
C ASN A 112 8.17 3.50 13.69
N LEU A 113 7.78 4.08 12.55
CA LEU A 113 8.74 4.76 11.67
C LEU A 113 9.17 6.12 12.23
N ASN A 114 8.19 6.98 12.50
CA ASN A 114 8.39 8.25 13.18
C ASN A 114 7.07 8.74 13.78
N SER A 115 7.14 9.76 14.64
CA SER A 115 5.99 10.30 15.35
C SER A 115 4.90 10.82 14.42
N ARG A 116 5.26 11.34 13.24
CA ARG A 116 4.28 11.77 12.23
C ARG A 116 3.50 10.60 11.66
N PHE A 117 4.17 9.53 11.24
CA PHE A 117 3.50 8.33 10.73
C PHE A 117 2.65 7.67 11.80
N GLN A 118 3.19 7.55 13.02
CA GLN A 118 2.46 7.06 14.18
C GLN A 118 1.17 7.86 14.38
N ALA A 119 1.26 9.19 14.40
CA ALA A 119 0.10 10.06 14.54
C ALA A 119 -0.90 9.90 13.39
N MET A 120 -0.44 9.67 12.15
CA MET A 120 -1.37 9.45 11.02
C MET A 120 -2.10 8.12 11.12
N VAL A 121 -1.44 7.02 11.49
CA VAL A 121 -2.11 5.72 11.64
C VAL A 121 -3.01 5.66 12.88
N THR A 122 -2.68 6.41 13.94
CA THR A 122 -3.53 6.52 15.14
C THR A 122 -4.59 7.61 15.05
N SER A 123 -4.44 8.61 14.17
CA SER A 123 -5.41 9.70 13.97
C SER A 123 -6.76 9.15 13.56
N SER A 124 -7.87 9.67 14.10
CA SER A 124 -9.23 9.11 14.04
C SER A 124 -9.89 9.11 12.65
N SER A 125 -9.38 9.88 11.69
CA SER A 125 -9.99 10.06 10.35
C SER A 125 -9.69 8.94 9.35
N LEU A 126 -8.67 8.12 9.60
CA LEU A 126 -8.31 6.99 8.74
C LEU A 126 -9.30 5.82 8.86
N ARG A 127 -9.81 5.31 7.73
CA ARG A 127 -10.66 4.10 7.74
C ARG A 127 -9.78 2.86 7.67
N LEU A 128 -9.68 2.12 8.78
CA LEU A 128 -8.87 0.91 8.85
C LEU A 128 -9.65 -0.29 8.26
N LYS A 129 -9.11 -0.90 7.22
CA LYS A 129 -9.63 -2.16 6.65
C LYS A 129 -8.98 -3.32 7.40
N ILE A 130 -9.68 -3.90 8.38
CA ILE A 130 -9.16 -5.02 9.17
C ILE A 130 -9.84 -6.30 8.68
N ASP A 131 -9.12 -7.16 7.95
CA ASP A 131 -9.56 -8.53 7.68
C ASP A 131 -8.80 -9.51 8.58
N LEU A 132 -9.48 -10.01 9.60
CA LEU A 132 -8.88 -10.94 10.57
C LEU A 132 -8.81 -12.38 10.04
N ARG A 133 -9.42 -12.70 8.89
CA ARG A 133 -9.58 -14.08 8.44
C ARG A 133 -8.29 -14.75 7.96
N PHE A 134 -7.26 -13.96 7.66
CA PHE A 134 -6.03 -14.44 7.02
C PHE A 134 -4.76 -14.26 7.85
N HIS A 135 -4.90 -13.91 9.13
CA HIS A 135 -3.76 -13.68 10.01
C HIS A 135 -3.50 -14.87 10.95
N PRO A 136 -2.23 -15.33 11.09
CA PRO A 136 -1.83 -16.28 12.12
C PRO A 136 -2.20 -15.78 13.52
N GLU A 137 -2.49 -16.67 14.47
CA GLU A 137 -2.91 -16.32 15.85
C GLU A 137 -2.02 -15.27 16.53
N VAL A 138 -0.71 -15.32 16.28
CA VAL A 138 0.25 -14.32 16.80
C VAL A 138 -0.02 -12.92 16.26
N ILE A 139 -0.39 -12.80 14.98
CA ILE A 139 -0.74 -11.52 14.36
C ILE A 139 -2.14 -11.09 14.80
N LEU A 140 -3.07 -12.03 15.02
CA LEU A 140 -4.39 -11.72 15.59
C LEU A 140 -4.30 -11.12 16.99
N GLN A 141 -3.39 -11.63 17.83
CA GLN A 141 -3.17 -11.08 19.17
C GLN A 141 -2.64 -9.65 19.09
N TYR A 142 -1.64 -9.40 18.22
CA TYR A 142 -1.10 -8.05 17.99
C TYR A 142 -2.13 -7.10 17.39
N CYS A 143 -2.88 -7.55 16.38
CA CYS A 143 -3.96 -6.75 15.78
C CYS A 143 -5.02 -6.42 16.83
N SER A 144 -5.37 -7.37 17.70
CA SER A 144 -6.35 -7.13 18.76
C SER A 144 -5.88 -6.06 19.75
N THR A 145 -4.65 -6.16 20.27
CA THR A 145 -4.15 -5.25 21.31
C THR A 145 -3.67 -3.90 20.78
N CYS A 146 -3.07 -3.86 19.60
CA CYS A 146 -2.44 -2.65 19.06
C CYS A 146 -3.30 -1.91 18.02
N VAL A 147 -4.23 -2.61 17.35
CA VAL A 147 -5.02 -2.04 16.25
C VAL A 147 -6.50 -1.96 16.63
N VAL A 148 -7.14 -3.08 16.98
CA VAL A 148 -8.59 -3.17 17.20
C VAL A 148 -9.00 -2.48 18.50
N VAL A 149 -8.40 -2.83 19.65
CA VAL A 149 -8.79 -2.25 20.95
C VAL A 149 -8.61 -0.73 20.98
N PRO A 150 -7.47 -0.15 20.54
CA PRO A 150 -7.30 1.30 20.54
C PRO A 150 -8.21 2.03 19.54
N ASN A 151 -8.57 1.39 18.43
CA ASN A 151 -9.36 1.98 17.36
C ASN A 151 -10.81 1.51 17.32
N LYS A 152 -11.31 0.86 18.38
CA LYS A 152 -12.67 0.30 18.42
C LYS A 152 -13.77 1.32 18.12
N HIS A 153 -13.55 2.58 18.50
CA HIS A 153 -14.45 3.71 18.23
C HIS A 153 -14.59 4.06 16.74
N ARG A 154 -13.87 3.37 15.84
CA ARG A 154 -13.76 3.67 14.41
C ARG A 154 -14.36 2.57 13.53
N SER A 155 -14.73 1.44 14.13
CA SER A 155 -15.38 0.30 13.47
C SER A 155 -16.88 0.32 13.77
N THR A 156 -17.62 1.19 13.07
CA THR A 156 -19.09 1.18 12.98
C THR A 156 -19.49 1.32 11.54
#